data_AF-A0A396IF39-F1
#
_entry.id   AF-A0A396IF39-F1
#
_cell.length_a   1.000
_cell.length_b   1.000
_cell.length_c   1.000
_cell.angle_alpha   90.00
_cell.angle_beta   90.00
_cell.angle_gamma   90.00
#
_symmetry.space_group_name_H-M   'P 1'
#
loop_
_entity.id
_entity.type
_entity.pdbx_description
1 polymer ?
#
loop_
_entity_poly.entity_id
_entity_poly.type
_entity_poly.pdbx_seq_one_letter_code
_entity_poly.pdbx_strand_id
1 'polypeptide(L)'
;MVPKPKFNRGSAVEVSIEPGSWFPGTVVRWASQDKLLVEFGDLDVKKPIVVHLHQLRPVPTPESDDWHLRTGDKVEAFWKQRWWEGYVSKDLGNGRFRVYFTESKEMVFSKRKLRVRRQWINDKWVPPIIYQQLKNYKELFRELKMPRWETRLENRRNWISELPDCILLHIMSFLEARDVVRTCILSKRWKDLCKRVTTLKYILPSAQTLDSFKSWIFSCRDHSCSLFNLTISTRIQQGEEALYPLIEYALFHNVQHLKININPSFRPKSDLLPLISVSHSLTFLKLSYGRNFGVAVCPKSLRLPALRTLYLKYVNFVATHHHYADPFSNCHELNNLVLRDCSLIQDAKVLCISNNALSSLTISSVAAQQFSLSTPNLKSFTFLGSFVFHRLLSSTCNLSFLQQVNIDGLSYIHKEASTFLRWLQVLANVKILKIGYSLIQTIQNVSYFNILSPLYFDYTIIWVFEYVIC
;
A
#
# COMPACT_ATOMS: atom_id res chain seq x y z
N MET A 1 40.46 -20.42 -4.73
CA MET A 1 40.69 -19.90 -3.36
C MET A 1 39.59 -18.89 -3.03
N VAL A 2 38.70 -19.22 -2.10
CA VAL A 2 37.65 -18.31 -1.63
C VAL A 2 38.31 -17.21 -0.78
N PRO A 3 38.04 -15.91 -0.99
CA PRO A 3 38.65 -14.86 -0.16
C PRO A 3 38.27 -15.05 1.31
N LYS A 4 39.26 -14.94 2.22
CA LYS A 4 39.05 -14.98 3.67
C LYS A 4 38.02 -13.93 4.12
N PRO A 5 37.27 -14.16 5.20
CA PRO A 5 36.24 -13.24 5.66
C PRO A 5 36.81 -11.88 6.09
N LYS A 6 36.21 -10.76 5.65
CA LYS A 6 36.71 -9.37 5.83
C LYS A 6 36.53 -8.78 7.22
N PHE A 7 35.80 -9.46 8.10
CA PHE A 7 35.53 -9.01 9.47
C PHE A 7 36.21 -9.96 10.44
N ASN A 8 37.31 -9.50 11.04
CA ASN A 8 38.06 -10.25 12.03
C ASN A 8 37.58 -9.88 13.43
N ARG A 9 37.88 -10.74 14.41
CA ARG A 9 37.72 -10.38 15.84
C ARG A 9 38.45 -9.07 16.11
N GLY A 10 37.77 -8.12 16.75
CA GLY A 10 38.26 -6.77 17.03
C GLY A 10 38.01 -5.75 15.92
N SER A 11 37.48 -6.13 14.75
CA SER A 11 37.16 -5.17 13.69
C SER A 11 36.02 -4.23 14.13
N ALA A 12 36.26 -2.93 14.02
CA ALA A 12 35.21 -1.92 14.18
C ALA A 12 34.25 -1.97 12.98
N VAL A 13 32.96 -2.02 13.27
CA VAL A 13 31.87 -2.15 12.30
C VAL A 13 30.72 -1.23 12.67
N GLU A 14 29.85 -0.99 11.70
CA GLU A 14 28.57 -0.35 11.92
C GLU A 14 27.45 -1.34 11.59
N VAL A 15 26.47 -1.46 12.49
CA VAL A 15 25.36 -2.42 12.40
C VAL A 15 24.06 -1.66 12.17
N SER A 16 23.22 -2.14 11.23
CA SER A 16 21.86 -1.64 11.05
C SER A 16 20.85 -2.66 11.57
N ILE A 17 20.22 -2.35 12.70
CA ILE A 17 19.08 -3.11 13.25
C ILE A 17 17.76 -2.56 12.67
N GLU A 18 17.66 -1.24 12.55
CA GLU A 18 16.52 -0.52 11.98
C GLU A 18 16.97 0.21 10.70
N PRO A 19 16.19 0.13 9.60
CA PRO A 19 16.52 0.80 8.35
C PRO A 19 16.78 2.30 8.55
N GLY A 20 17.89 2.81 8.02
CA GLY A 20 18.23 4.23 8.08
C GLY A 20 19.02 4.67 9.32
N SER A 21 19.33 3.75 10.24
CA SER A 21 20.23 3.99 11.38
C SER A 21 21.39 2.99 11.44
N TRP A 22 22.55 3.47 11.91
CA TRP A 22 23.76 2.67 12.04
C TRP A 22 24.41 2.84 13.40
N PHE A 23 24.66 1.72 14.06
CA PHE A 23 25.24 1.64 15.39
C PHE A 23 26.72 1.24 15.32
N PRO A 24 27.62 1.99 15.96
CA PRO A 24 29.00 1.55 16.11
C PRO A 24 29.09 0.27 16.96
N GLY A 25 29.89 -0.69 16.52
CA GLY A 25 30.14 -1.94 17.23
C GLY A 25 31.48 -2.56 16.90
N THR A 26 31.82 -3.62 17.63
CA THR A 26 33.07 -4.37 17.48
C THR A 26 32.77 -5.83 17.26
N VAL A 27 33.37 -6.44 16.25
CA VAL A 27 33.21 -7.85 15.96
C VAL A 27 33.88 -8.68 17.07
N VAL A 28 33.10 -9.51 17.76
CA VAL A 28 33.60 -10.41 18.80
C VAL A 28 34.12 -11.70 18.17
N ARG A 29 33.30 -12.37 17.34
CA ARG A 29 33.66 -13.62 16.64
C ARG A 29 32.64 -13.99 15.57
N TRP A 30 32.99 -14.96 14.73
CA TRP A 30 32.04 -15.63 13.84
C TRP A 30 31.11 -16.56 14.62
N ALA A 31 29.82 -16.50 14.28
CA ALA A 31 28.80 -17.40 14.82
C ALA A 31 28.42 -18.50 13.81
N SER A 32 28.44 -18.19 12.52
CA SER A 32 28.26 -19.12 11.38
C SER A 32 29.01 -18.58 10.15
N GLN A 33 28.84 -19.17 8.96
CA GLN A 33 29.45 -18.67 7.71
C GLN A 33 28.92 -17.28 7.27
N ASP A 34 27.71 -16.90 7.71
CA ASP A 34 27.00 -15.70 7.29
C ASP A 34 26.61 -14.76 8.46
N LYS A 35 26.98 -15.12 9.70
CA LYS A 35 26.63 -14.38 10.91
C LYS A 35 27.84 -14.10 11.81
N LEU A 36 27.83 -12.91 12.40
CA LEU A 36 28.85 -12.41 13.32
C LEU A 36 28.22 -12.06 14.67
N LEU A 37 28.92 -12.37 15.75
CA LEU A 37 28.63 -11.85 17.08
C LEU A 37 29.30 -10.49 17.22
N VAL A 38 28.52 -9.44 17.44
CA VAL A 38 28.97 -8.05 17.52
C VAL A 38 28.56 -7.45 18.85
N GLU A 39 29.50 -6.76 19.49
CA GLU A 39 29.30 -6.00 20.72
C GLU A 39 29.12 -4.52 20.39
N PHE A 40 28.06 -3.90 20.89
CA PHE A 40 27.82 -2.47 20.68
C PHE A 40 28.69 -1.63 21.61
N GLY A 41 29.06 -0.44 21.15
CA GLY A 41 29.70 0.56 22.03
C GLY A 41 28.75 1.21 23.05
N ASP A 42 27.51 0.72 23.18
CA ASP A 42 26.50 1.27 24.08
C ASP A 42 26.69 0.72 25.51
N LEU A 43 26.73 1.61 26.50
CA LEU A 43 26.84 1.25 27.91
C LEU A 43 25.58 0.53 28.43
N ASP A 44 24.43 0.68 27.75
CA ASP A 44 23.14 0.12 28.18
C ASP A 44 22.84 -1.27 27.56
N VAL A 45 23.52 -1.67 26.47
CA VAL A 45 23.35 -2.99 25.84
C VAL A 45 24.45 -3.94 26.31
N LYS A 46 24.30 -4.51 27.51
CA LYS A 46 25.32 -5.38 28.15
C LYS A 46 25.60 -6.72 27.45
N LYS A 47 24.93 -7.08 26.34
CA LYS A 47 25.09 -8.39 25.68
C LYS A 47 25.40 -8.25 24.19
N PRO A 48 26.43 -8.96 23.67
CA PRO A 48 26.69 -9.06 22.25
C PRO A 48 25.50 -9.67 21.50
N ILE A 49 25.23 -9.21 20.28
CA ILE A 49 24.15 -9.72 19.43
C ILE A 49 24.70 -10.45 18.21
N VAL A 50 23.95 -11.43 17.71
CA VAL A 50 24.27 -12.13 16.46
C VAL A 50 23.56 -11.42 15.31
N VAL A 51 24.32 -10.99 14.29
CA VAL A 51 23.82 -10.28 13.11
C VAL A 51 24.30 -10.91 11.82
N HIS A 52 23.51 -10.78 10.76
CA HIS A 52 23.88 -11.24 9.42
C HIS A 52 24.86 -10.29 8.75
N LEU A 53 25.69 -10.80 7.83
CA LEU A 53 26.66 -10.00 7.07
C LEU A 53 26.03 -8.82 6.30
N HIS A 54 24.80 -8.96 5.82
CA HIS A 54 24.11 -7.87 5.10
C HIS A 54 23.65 -6.71 6.00
N GLN A 55 23.69 -6.90 7.33
CA GLN A 55 23.35 -5.86 8.32
C GLN A 55 24.60 -5.09 8.77
N LEU A 56 25.78 -5.46 8.26
CA LEU A 56 27.06 -4.93 8.67
C LEU A 56 27.72 -4.16 7.53
N ARG A 57 28.42 -3.09 7.92
CA ARG A 57 29.41 -2.41 7.09
C ARG A 57 30.66 -2.12 7.94
N PRO A 58 31.86 -2.01 7.36
CA PRO A 58 33.01 -1.48 8.10
C PRO A 58 32.73 -0.03 8.52
N VAL A 59 33.57 0.55 9.38
CA VAL A 59 33.49 2.00 9.63
C VAL A 59 33.95 2.75 8.37
N PRO A 60 33.25 3.80 7.91
CA PRO A 60 33.72 4.64 6.81
C PRO A 60 35.09 5.23 7.12
N THR A 61 35.98 5.24 6.13
CA THR A 61 37.22 6.02 6.24
C THR A 61 36.90 7.49 6.51
N PRO A 62 37.55 8.13 7.49
CA PRO A 62 37.37 9.54 7.77
C PRO A 62 37.52 10.40 6.51
N GLU A 63 36.78 11.50 6.45
CA GLU A 63 36.91 12.46 5.38
C GLU A 63 38.20 13.26 5.52
N SER A 64 38.84 13.61 4.40
CA SER A 64 39.86 14.67 4.37
C SER A 64 39.22 15.96 4.88
N ASP A 65 39.91 16.77 5.67
CA ASP A 65 39.35 17.98 6.31
C ASP A 65 38.75 19.00 5.32
N ASP A 66 39.14 18.92 4.05
CA ASP A 66 38.76 19.82 2.94
C ASP A 66 37.38 19.56 2.31
N TRP A 67 36.54 18.71 2.89
CA TRP A 67 35.21 18.46 2.34
C TRP A 67 34.23 19.61 2.66
N HIS A 68 33.37 19.97 1.70
CA HIS A 68 32.37 21.05 1.86
C HIS A 68 30.94 20.50 1.80
N LEU A 69 30.08 20.99 2.69
CA LEU A 69 28.63 20.70 2.69
C LEU A 69 27.86 21.83 2.02
N ARG A 70 26.87 21.45 1.21
CA ARG A 70 25.90 22.36 0.61
C ARG A 70 24.49 21.99 1.02
N THR A 71 23.60 22.97 1.01
CA THR A 71 22.16 22.71 1.13
C THR A 71 21.71 21.73 0.04
N GLY A 72 20.97 20.70 0.44
CA GLY A 72 20.52 19.58 -0.40
C GLY A 72 21.42 18.34 -0.34
N ASP A 73 22.63 18.44 0.21
CA ASP A 73 23.53 17.30 0.30
C ASP A 73 22.97 16.22 1.25
N LYS A 74 23.09 14.96 0.81
CA LYS A 74 22.72 13.81 1.62
C LYS A 74 23.86 13.46 2.58
N VAL A 75 23.56 13.41 3.87
CA VAL A 75 24.53 13.23 4.96
C VAL A 75 24.10 12.13 5.91
N GLU A 76 25.04 11.66 6.73
CA GLU A 76 24.74 10.93 7.95
C GLU A 76 25.13 11.80 9.14
N ALA A 77 24.20 11.96 10.09
CA ALA A 77 24.39 12.78 11.29
C ALA A 77 24.50 11.91 12.53
N PHE A 78 25.52 12.16 13.35
CA PHE A 78 25.74 11.44 14.61
C PHE A 78 24.87 12.03 15.72
N TRP A 79 23.83 11.29 16.10
CA TRP A 79 22.87 11.69 17.12
C TRP A 79 22.42 10.48 17.95
N LYS A 80 22.32 10.66 19.27
CA LYS A 80 21.99 9.58 20.23
C LYS A 80 22.82 8.30 19.99
N GLN A 81 24.13 8.47 19.87
CA GLN A 81 25.13 7.40 19.67
C GLN A 81 25.00 6.59 18.36
N ARG A 82 24.21 7.06 17.39
CA ARG A 82 23.99 6.39 16.11
C ARG A 82 24.17 7.37 14.96
N TRP A 83 24.47 6.84 13.78
CA TRP A 83 24.45 7.61 12.54
C TRP A 83 23.07 7.52 11.89
N TRP A 84 22.48 8.68 11.61
CA TRP A 84 21.14 8.82 11.02
C TRP A 84 21.24 9.42 9.63
N GLU A 85 20.58 8.82 8.64
CA GLU A 85 20.50 9.39 7.29
C GLU A 85 19.63 10.66 7.28
N GLY A 86 20.15 11.76 6.73
CA GLY A 86 19.42 13.02 6.60
C GLY A 86 19.90 13.87 5.41
N TYR A 87 19.34 15.06 5.29
CA TYR A 87 19.69 16.03 4.26
C TYR A 87 19.97 17.39 4.89
N VAL A 88 21.00 18.08 4.40
CA VAL A 88 21.28 19.46 4.83
C VAL A 88 20.19 20.38 4.28
N SER A 89 19.35 20.96 5.14
CA SER A 89 18.36 21.97 4.71
C SER A 89 18.94 23.38 4.67
N LYS A 90 19.93 23.69 5.52
CA LYS A 90 20.51 25.03 5.58
C LYS A 90 21.91 25.04 6.16
N ASP A 91 22.83 25.78 5.54
CA ASP A 91 24.08 26.20 6.16
C ASP A 91 23.81 27.42 7.07
N LEU A 92 24.19 27.32 8.34
CA LEU A 92 24.01 28.38 9.33
C LEU A 92 25.30 29.20 9.56
N GLY A 93 26.37 28.90 8.83
CA GLY A 93 27.70 29.47 9.03
C GLY A 93 28.44 28.87 10.24
N ASN A 94 29.73 29.17 10.34
CA ASN A 94 30.62 28.75 11.43
C ASN A 94 30.66 27.22 11.64
N GLY A 95 30.55 26.45 10.55
CA GLY A 95 30.58 24.99 10.59
C GLY A 95 29.36 24.34 11.23
N ARG A 96 28.21 25.04 11.30
CA ARG A 96 26.94 24.49 11.77
C ARG A 96 25.94 24.38 10.63
N PHE A 97 25.25 23.25 10.59
CA PHE A 97 24.30 22.92 9.53
C PHE A 97 22.98 22.47 10.14
N ARG A 98 21.89 22.83 9.48
CA ARG A 98 20.58 22.27 9.78
C ARG A 98 20.34 21.05 8.91
N VAL A 99 19.96 19.95 9.53
CA VAL A 99 19.68 18.66 8.88
C VAL A 99 18.27 18.24 9.22
N TYR A 100 17.51 17.83 8.21
CA TYR A 100 16.20 17.20 8.39
C TYR A 100 16.29 15.71 8.13
N PHE A 101 15.55 14.94 8.92
CA PHE A 101 15.44 13.49 8.82
C PHE A 101 14.08 13.13 8.22
N THR A 102 13.97 11.99 7.54
CA THR A 102 12.77 11.57 6.79
C THR A 102 11.50 11.45 7.67
N GLU A 103 11.65 11.35 8.99
CA GLU A 103 10.53 11.14 9.93
C GLU A 103 10.46 12.14 11.10
N SER A 104 11.22 13.25 11.10
CA SER A 104 11.16 14.21 12.23
C SER A 104 11.74 15.62 11.97
N LYS A 105 11.52 16.52 12.95
CA LYS A 105 11.94 17.94 13.03
C LYS A 105 13.39 18.17 12.58
N GLU A 106 13.64 19.34 11.98
CA GLU A 106 14.99 19.81 11.66
C GLU A 106 15.84 19.98 12.92
N MET A 107 17.09 19.53 12.88
CA MET A 107 18.05 19.65 13.98
C MET A 107 19.34 20.32 13.52
N VAL A 108 20.06 20.96 14.46
CA VAL A 108 21.33 21.64 14.17
C VAL A 108 22.50 20.77 14.60
N PHE A 109 23.44 20.56 13.68
CA PHE A 109 24.66 19.77 13.89
C PHE A 109 25.90 20.59 13.55
N SER A 110 27.01 20.31 14.24
CA SER A 110 28.32 20.79 13.82
C SER A 110 28.89 19.88 12.73
N LYS A 111 29.78 20.41 11.87
CA LYS A 111 30.45 19.66 10.78
C LYS A 111 31.06 18.34 11.27
N ARG A 112 31.64 18.33 12.48
CA ARG A 112 32.26 17.13 13.10
C ARG A 112 31.29 16.00 13.43
N LYS A 113 29.99 16.31 13.56
CA LYS A 113 28.93 15.31 13.77
C LYS A 113 28.23 14.92 12.48
N LEU A 114 28.73 15.37 11.33
CA LEU A 114 28.20 15.05 10.01
C LEU A 114 29.27 14.33 9.21
N ARG A 115 28.82 13.49 8.28
CA ARG A 115 29.66 12.93 7.22
C ARG A 115 28.84 12.78 5.95
N VAL A 116 29.50 12.80 4.80
CA VAL A 116 28.88 12.54 3.50
C VAL A 116 28.33 11.11 3.48
N ARG A 117 27.09 10.95 3.02
CA ARG A 117 26.45 9.63 2.98
C ARG A 117 27.08 8.77 1.89
N ARG A 118 27.82 7.73 2.27
CA ARG A 118 28.42 6.74 1.37
C ARG A 118 27.65 5.41 1.40
N GLN A 119 27.73 4.63 0.34
CA GLN A 119 27.21 3.26 0.32
C GLN A 119 28.34 2.24 0.35
N TRP A 120 28.19 1.18 1.14
CA TRP A 120 29.09 0.04 1.14
C TRP A 120 28.57 -1.00 0.13
N ILE A 121 29.25 -1.12 -1.02
CA ILE A 121 28.84 -2.04 -2.12
C ILE A 121 30.08 -2.78 -2.62
N ASN A 122 30.00 -4.12 -2.74
CA ASN A 122 31.07 -4.98 -3.25
C ASN A 122 32.43 -4.69 -2.59
N ASP A 123 32.41 -4.55 -1.27
CA ASP A 123 33.56 -4.27 -0.43
C ASP A 123 34.30 -2.95 -0.70
N LYS A 124 33.61 -1.94 -1.22
CA LYS A 124 34.13 -0.59 -1.38
C LYS A 124 33.12 0.45 -0.90
N TRP A 125 33.64 1.52 -0.31
CA TRP A 125 32.85 2.73 -0.05
C TRP A 125 32.66 3.49 -1.34
N VAL A 126 31.40 3.66 -1.74
CA VAL A 126 31.00 4.43 -2.92
C VAL A 126 30.48 5.79 -2.44
N PRO A 127 31.08 6.92 -2.86
CA PRO A 127 30.58 8.25 -2.51
C PRO A 127 29.19 8.48 -3.13
N PRO A 128 28.38 9.39 -2.56
CA PRO A 128 27.10 9.74 -3.16
C PRO A 128 27.37 10.46 -4.49
N ILE A 129 26.57 10.12 -5.49
CA ILE A 129 26.66 10.75 -6.82
C ILE A 129 26.16 12.19 -6.68
N ILE A 130 27.07 13.16 -6.65
CA ILE A 130 26.71 14.58 -6.65
C ILE A 130 26.51 15.03 -8.10
N TYR A 131 25.40 15.71 -8.37
CA TYR A 131 24.98 16.13 -9.73
C TYR A 131 26.06 16.95 -10.49
N GLN A 132 26.94 17.66 -9.78
CA GLN A 132 28.05 18.43 -10.36
C GLN A 132 29.24 17.55 -10.80
N GLN A 133 29.48 16.40 -10.15
CA GLN A 133 30.56 15.46 -10.51
C GLN A 133 30.23 14.58 -11.72
N LEU A 134 28.96 14.56 -12.16
CA LEU A 134 28.57 13.89 -13.41
C LEU A 134 29.11 14.59 -14.67
N LYS A 135 29.55 15.85 -14.58
CA LYS A 135 30.07 16.60 -15.75
C LYS A 135 31.48 16.17 -16.18
N ASN A 136 32.38 15.83 -15.24
CA ASN A 136 33.78 15.48 -15.55
C ASN A 136 34.17 14.06 -15.12
N TYR A 137 33.23 13.11 -15.18
CA TYR A 137 33.50 11.72 -14.79
C TYR A 137 34.69 11.11 -15.56
N LYS A 138 34.93 11.53 -16.83
CA LYS A 138 36.03 11.02 -17.67
C LYS A 138 37.44 11.38 -17.16
N GLU A 139 37.61 12.54 -16.52
CA GLU A 139 38.92 13.00 -16.04
C GLU A 139 39.30 12.32 -14.72
N LEU A 140 38.33 12.20 -13.80
CA LEU A 140 38.49 11.50 -12.53
C LEU A 140 38.97 10.03 -12.72
N PHE A 141 38.51 9.37 -13.78
CA PHE A 141 38.92 8.01 -14.11
C PHE A 141 40.32 7.89 -14.72
N ARG A 142 40.82 8.95 -15.38
CA ARG A 142 42.19 8.98 -15.92
C ARG A 142 43.22 9.16 -14.81
N GLU A 143 42.96 10.04 -13.84
CA GLU A 143 43.87 10.30 -12.72
C GLU A 143 44.04 9.10 -11.78
N LEU A 144 42.97 8.34 -11.54
CA LEU A 144 42.98 7.21 -10.62
C LEU A 144 43.69 5.95 -11.16
N LYS A 145 44.22 5.97 -12.40
CA LYS A 145 44.91 4.84 -13.07
C LYS A 145 44.28 3.46 -12.80
N MET A 146 42.95 3.41 -12.75
CA MET A 146 42.21 2.19 -12.45
C MET A 146 42.26 1.25 -13.66
N PRO A 147 42.52 -0.06 -13.49
CA PRO A 147 42.52 -1.00 -14.60
C PRO A 147 41.15 -1.01 -15.26
N ARG A 148 41.15 -1.00 -16.61
CA ARG A 148 40.01 -0.97 -17.55
C ARG A 148 38.76 -1.68 -17.00
N TRP A 149 37.95 -0.94 -16.26
CA TRP A 149 36.59 -1.33 -15.89
C TRP A 149 35.62 -1.08 -17.06
N GLU A 150 36.07 -0.35 -18.10
CA GLU A 150 35.39 -0.15 -19.38
C GLU A 150 34.91 -1.48 -19.98
N THR A 151 35.73 -2.54 -19.95
CA THR A 151 35.35 -3.83 -20.55
C THR A 151 34.19 -4.53 -19.82
N ARG A 152 33.95 -4.24 -18.53
CA ARG A 152 32.82 -4.80 -17.77
C ARG A 152 31.61 -3.87 -17.74
N LEU A 153 31.78 -2.56 -17.83
CA LEU A 153 30.66 -1.60 -17.86
C LEU A 153 30.10 -1.40 -19.27
N GLU A 154 30.89 -1.58 -20.33
CA GLU A 154 30.39 -1.67 -21.71
C GLU A 154 29.55 -2.95 -21.91
N ASN A 155 29.97 -4.10 -21.35
CA ASN A 155 29.15 -5.30 -21.33
C ASN A 155 27.90 -5.19 -20.42
N ARG A 156 27.92 -4.35 -19.37
CA ARG A 156 26.73 -4.09 -18.53
C ARG A 156 25.75 -3.07 -19.11
N ARG A 157 26.04 -2.38 -20.22
CA ARG A 157 25.06 -1.49 -20.86
C ARG A 157 23.97 -2.26 -21.61
N ASN A 158 24.17 -3.55 -21.90
CA ASN A 158 23.27 -4.35 -22.73
C ASN A 158 22.60 -5.53 -22.01
N TRP A 159 22.86 -5.77 -20.73
CA TRP A 159 22.27 -6.92 -20.02
C TRP A 159 20.73 -6.91 -20.03
N ILE A 160 20.11 -5.72 -19.97
CA ILE A 160 18.64 -5.61 -20.05
C ILE A 160 18.13 -5.97 -21.45
N SER A 161 18.93 -5.71 -22.48
CA SER A 161 18.65 -6.11 -23.87
C SER A 161 18.88 -7.61 -24.11
N GLU A 162 19.57 -8.30 -23.22
CA GLU A 162 19.79 -9.76 -23.24
C GLU A 162 18.68 -10.53 -22.51
N LEU A 163 17.88 -9.87 -21.66
CA LEU A 163 16.78 -10.52 -20.95
C LEU A 163 15.74 -11.09 -21.93
N PRO A 164 15.12 -12.25 -21.64
CA PRO A 164 14.02 -12.79 -22.45
C PRO A 164 12.80 -11.85 -22.51
N ASP A 165 12.02 -11.95 -23.58
CA ASP A 165 10.82 -11.13 -23.81
C ASP A 165 9.83 -11.19 -22.64
N CYS A 166 9.63 -12.37 -22.04
CA CYS A 166 8.72 -12.55 -20.92
C CYS A 166 9.15 -11.76 -19.68
N ILE A 167 10.46 -11.64 -19.42
CA ILE A 167 11.00 -10.86 -18.31
C ILE A 167 10.84 -9.36 -18.58
N LEU A 168 11.08 -8.93 -19.83
CA LEU A 168 10.87 -7.53 -20.23
C LEU A 168 9.41 -7.12 -20.12
N LEU A 169 8.48 -7.97 -20.57
CA LEU A 169 7.03 -7.75 -20.40
C LEU A 169 6.63 -7.73 -18.92
N HIS A 170 7.23 -8.59 -18.09
CA HIS A 170 7.01 -8.58 -16.66
C HIS A 170 7.50 -7.26 -16.03
N ILE A 171 8.70 -6.78 -16.38
CA ILE A 171 9.21 -5.47 -15.95
C ILE A 171 8.25 -4.35 -16.37
N MET A 172 7.84 -4.33 -17.65
CA MET A 172 6.88 -3.35 -18.17
C MET A 172 5.54 -3.38 -17.43
N SER A 173 5.09 -4.55 -16.95
CA SER A 173 3.82 -4.68 -16.21
C SER A 173 3.78 -3.89 -14.89
N PHE A 174 4.96 -3.54 -14.35
CA PHE A 174 5.05 -2.67 -13.17
C PHE A 174 4.90 -1.19 -13.52
N LEU A 175 5.24 -0.79 -14.74
CA LEU A 175 5.26 0.60 -15.20
C LEU A 175 3.86 1.14 -15.52
N GLU A 176 3.74 2.47 -15.53
CA GLU A 176 2.60 3.16 -16.12
C GLU A 176 2.67 3.14 -17.64
N ALA A 177 1.52 3.19 -18.32
CA ALA A 177 1.45 3.10 -19.78
C ALA A 177 2.31 4.17 -20.49
N ARG A 178 2.40 5.37 -19.92
CA ARG A 178 3.27 6.44 -20.43
C ARG A 178 4.74 6.01 -20.43
N ASP A 179 5.19 5.38 -19.35
CA ASP A 179 6.57 4.96 -19.21
C ASP A 179 6.87 3.71 -20.03
N VAL A 180 5.90 2.80 -20.18
CA VAL A 180 5.95 1.71 -21.18
C VAL A 180 6.20 2.29 -22.57
N VAL A 181 5.40 3.26 -23.01
CA VAL A 181 5.59 3.89 -24.33
C VAL A 181 6.95 4.58 -24.46
N ARG A 182 7.45 5.21 -23.38
CA ARG A 182 8.79 5.82 -23.39
C ARG A 182 9.90 4.78 -23.58
N THR A 183 9.72 3.55 -23.10
CA THR A 183 10.72 2.50 -23.33
C THR A 183 10.87 2.10 -24.81
N CYS A 184 9.92 2.46 -25.67
CA CYS A 184 10.02 2.23 -27.12
C CYS A 184 11.24 2.91 -27.76
N ILE A 185 11.79 3.96 -27.14
CA ILE A 185 12.98 4.66 -27.66
C ILE A 185 14.27 3.85 -27.46
N LEU A 186 14.24 2.81 -26.61
CA LEU A 186 15.44 2.04 -26.26
C LEU A 186 15.91 1.15 -27.40
N SER A 187 14.98 0.52 -28.14
CA SER A 187 15.28 -0.25 -29.36
C SER A 187 13.99 -0.69 -30.08
N LYS A 188 14.13 -1.23 -31.30
CA LYS A 188 13.02 -1.86 -32.05
C LYS A 188 12.34 -2.97 -31.23
N ARG A 189 13.12 -3.80 -30.53
CA ARG A 189 12.61 -4.89 -29.69
C ARG A 189 11.66 -4.39 -28.60
N TRP A 190 12.06 -3.32 -27.89
CA TRP A 190 11.23 -2.72 -26.85
C TRP A 190 9.96 -2.09 -27.44
N LYS A 191 10.07 -1.44 -28.60
CA LYS A 191 8.90 -0.90 -29.32
C LYS A 191 7.86 -1.98 -29.65
N ASP A 192 8.29 -3.18 -30.05
CA ASP A 192 7.37 -4.28 -30.34
C ASP A 192 6.82 -4.94 -29.07
N LEU A 193 7.63 -5.09 -28.02
CA LEU A 193 7.17 -5.60 -26.73
C LEU A 193 6.14 -4.69 -26.06
N CYS A 194 6.29 -3.37 -26.18
CA CYS A 194 5.31 -2.41 -25.67
C CYS A 194 3.90 -2.63 -26.24
N LYS A 195 3.77 -3.18 -27.45
CA LYS A 195 2.46 -3.50 -28.05
C LYS A 195 1.82 -4.75 -27.44
N ARG A 196 2.63 -5.64 -26.86
CA ARG A 196 2.24 -6.96 -26.33
C ARG A 196 1.99 -6.96 -24.82
N VAL A 197 1.99 -5.78 -24.19
CA VAL A 197 1.82 -5.68 -22.74
C VAL A 197 0.45 -6.21 -22.30
N THR A 198 0.47 -6.94 -21.19
CA THR A 198 -0.70 -7.60 -20.60
C THR A 198 -1.28 -6.84 -19.41
N THR A 199 -0.61 -5.77 -18.99
CA THR A 199 -1.03 -4.88 -17.91
C THR A 199 -0.88 -3.44 -18.35
N LEU A 200 -1.97 -2.69 -18.25
CA LEU A 200 -2.00 -1.26 -18.58
C LEU A 200 -2.46 -0.45 -17.36
N LYS A 201 -1.70 0.59 -17.04
CA LYS A 201 -1.99 1.52 -15.94
C LYS A 201 -1.98 2.94 -16.47
N TYR A 202 -3.11 3.61 -16.37
CA TYR A 202 -3.23 5.04 -16.60
C TYR A 202 -3.46 5.72 -15.24
N ILE A 203 -2.51 6.55 -14.82
CA ILE A 203 -2.58 7.27 -13.54
C ILE A 203 -2.32 8.75 -13.84
N LEU A 204 -3.37 9.57 -13.73
CA LEU A 204 -3.35 11.05 -13.67
C LEU A 204 -2.18 11.76 -14.40
N PRO A 205 -2.38 12.07 -15.68
CA PRO A 205 -2.37 13.47 -16.09
C PRO A 205 -3.75 13.86 -16.65
N SER A 206 -3.93 15.11 -17.07
CA SER A 206 -5.18 15.78 -17.49
C SER A 206 -6.12 15.01 -18.46
N ALA A 207 -7.29 15.59 -18.76
CA ALA A 207 -8.23 15.01 -19.73
C ALA A 207 -7.60 14.75 -21.12
N GLN A 208 -6.73 15.66 -21.61
CA GLN A 208 -6.04 15.51 -22.90
C GLN A 208 -5.15 14.26 -22.99
N THR A 209 -4.56 13.85 -21.86
CA THR A 209 -3.73 12.64 -21.85
C THR A 209 -4.53 11.35 -21.88
N LEU A 210 -5.83 11.39 -21.56
CA LEU A 210 -6.71 10.23 -21.65
C LEU A 210 -7.02 9.86 -23.11
N ASP A 211 -7.27 10.85 -23.97
CA ASP A 211 -7.56 10.58 -25.38
C ASP A 211 -6.32 10.11 -26.14
N SER A 212 -5.15 10.65 -25.78
CA SER A 212 -3.86 10.13 -26.26
C SER A 212 -3.66 8.66 -25.85
N PHE A 213 -4.02 8.32 -24.62
CA PHE A 213 -3.94 6.94 -24.12
C PHE A 213 -4.91 6.00 -24.84
N LYS A 214 -6.18 6.40 -25.05
CA LYS A 214 -7.15 5.66 -25.86
C LYS A 214 -6.63 5.41 -27.27
N SER A 215 -6.16 6.47 -27.93
CA SER A 215 -5.66 6.42 -29.30
C SER A 215 -4.52 5.41 -29.43
N TRP A 216 -3.60 5.41 -28.46
CA TRP A 216 -2.52 4.43 -28.41
C TRP A 216 -3.01 3.00 -28.18
N ILE A 217 -3.95 2.76 -27.26
CA ILE A 217 -4.52 1.42 -27.04
C ILE A 217 -5.16 0.89 -28.32
N PHE A 218 -5.99 1.71 -28.97
CA PHE A 218 -6.80 1.27 -30.12
C PHE A 218 -5.98 1.14 -31.40
N SER A 219 -4.90 1.92 -31.56
CA SER A 219 -4.16 1.97 -32.83
C SER A 219 -2.80 1.29 -32.78
N CYS A 220 -2.21 1.10 -31.60
CA CYS A 220 -0.82 0.64 -31.48
C CYS A 220 -0.68 -0.69 -30.74
N ARG A 221 -1.63 -1.08 -29.90
CA ARG A 221 -1.55 -2.35 -29.16
C ARG A 221 -1.76 -3.53 -30.11
N ASP A 222 -1.07 -4.63 -29.84
CA ASP A 222 -1.33 -5.90 -30.52
C ASP A 222 -2.56 -6.58 -29.89
N HIS A 223 -3.68 -6.58 -30.62
CA HIS A 223 -4.95 -7.13 -30.18
C HIS A 223 -4.96 -8.65 -30.08
N SER A 224 -3.99 -9.35 -30.69
CA SER A 224 -3.83 -10.80 -30.52
C SER A 224 -3.32 -11.17 -29.13
N CYS A 225 -2.65 -10.23 -28.45
CA CYS A 225 -2.16 -10.43 -27.09
C CYS A 225 -3.26 -10.13 -26.07
N SER A 226 -3.46 -11.03 -25.09
CA SER A 226 -4.42 -10.84 -24.01
C SER A 226 -4.08 -9.64 -23.11
N LEU A 227 -5.09 -8.89 -22.69
CA LEU A 227 -4.96 -7.86 -21.67
C LEU A 227 -5.57 -8.39 -20.37
N PHE A 228 -4.77 -8.63 -19.34
CA PHE A 228 -5.24 -9.18 -18.07
C PHE A 228 -5.63 -8.10 -17.07
N ASN A 229 -4.88 -7.00 -17.04
CA ASN A 229 -5.03 -5.96 -16.03
C ASN A 229 -5.19 -4.58 -16.69
N LEU A 230 -6.28 -3.89 -16.35
CA LEU A 230 -6.48 -2.49 -16.72
C LEU A 230 -6.75 -1.66 -15.47
N THR A 231 -5.90 -0.66 -15.24
CA THR A 231 -6.08 0.32 -14.17
C THR A 231 -6.21 1.71 -14.77
N ILE A 232 -7.30 2.40 -14.43
CA ILE A 232 -7.58 3.76 -14.85
C ILE A 232 -7.83 4.60 -13.60
N SER A 233 -6.94 5.55 -13.33
CA SER A 233 -7.11 6.57 -12.29
C SER A 233 -7.09 7.93 -12.96
N THR A 234 -8.24 8.60 -13.04
CA THR A 234 -8.37 9.84 -13.81
C THR A 234 -9.28 10.88 -13.13
N ARG A 235 -9.05 12.15 -13.46
CA ARG A 235 -9.95 13.26 -13.19
C ARG A 235 -10.78 13.51 -14.44
N ILE A 236 -12.09 13.39 -14.31
CA ILE A 236 -13.00 13.54 -15.44
C ILE A 236 -13.65 14.92 -15.36
N GLN A 237 -13.45 15.72 -16.42
CA GLN A 237 -14.01 17.07 -16.55
C GLN A 237 -15.32 17.13 -17.34
N GLN A 238 -15.65 16.13 -18.16
CA GLN A 238 -16.80 16.19 -19.09
C GLN A 238 -17.85 15.08 -18.90
N GLY A 239 -17.74 14.27 -17.84
CA GLY A 239 -18.64 13.14 -17.58
C GLY A 239 -18.00 11.76 -17.83
N GLU A 240 -18.56 10.73 -17.19
CA GLU A 240 -17.99 9.37 -17.18
C GLU A 240 -18.02 8.66 -18.54
N GLU A 241 -18.76 9.20 -19.52
CA GLU A 241 -18.83 8.74 -20.91
C GLU A 241 -17.45 8.70 -21.57
N ALA A 242 -16.55 9.59 -21.15
CA ALA A 242 -15.16 9.57 -21.60
C ALA A 242 -14.44 8.25 -21.30
N LEU A 243 -14.97 7.40 -20.39
CA LEU A 243 -14.42 6.09 -20.10
C LEU A 243 -15.08 4.94 -20.86
N TYR A 244 -16.28 5.11 -21.41
CA TYR A 244 -17.05 4.00 -22.00
C TYR A 244 -16.26 3.24 -23.07
N PRO A 245 -15.55 3.90 -24.02
CA PRO A 245 -14.77 3.18 -25.01
C PRO A 245 -13.65 2.31 -24.41
N LEU A 246 -13.04 2.73 -23.30
CA LEU A 246 -12.02 1.93 -22.61
C LEU A 246 -12.63 0.74 -21.88
N ILE A 247 -13.86 0.89 -21.36
CA ILE A 247 -14.58 -0.21 -20.71
C ILE A 247 -15.02 -1.24 -21.76
N GLU A 248 -15.64 -0.80 -22.85
CA GLU A 248 -16.02 -1.66 -23.97
C GLU A 248 -14.82 -2.44 -24.50
N TYR A 249 -13.68 -1.76 -24.67
CA TYR A 249 -12.42 -2.41 -25.04
C TYR A 249 -11.99 -3.48 -24.02
N ALA A 250 -12.03 -3.17 -22.72
CA ALA A 250 -11.66 -4.11 -21.66
C ALA A 250 -12.58 -5.35 -21.65
N LEU A 251 -13.87 -5.14 -21.88
CA LEU A 251 -14.87 -6.22 -21.96
C LEU A 251 -14.63 -7.09 -23.20
N PHE A 252 -14.44 -6.48 -24.37
CA PHE A 252 -14.16 -7.18 -25.62
C PHE A 252 -12.89 -8.04 -25.54
N HIS A 253 -11.86 -7.54 -24.86
CA HIS A 253 -10.60 -8.25 -24.66
C HIS A 253 -10.56 -9.15 -23.43
N ASN A 254 -11.71 -9.42 -22.79
CA ASN A 254 -11.85 -10.32 -21.66
C ASN A 254 -10.89 -10.02 -20.49
N VAL A 255 -10.75 -8.73 -20.15
CA VAL A 255 -9.93 -8.30 -19.01
C VAL A 255 -10.43 -8.96 -17.74
N GLN A 256 -9.49 -9.50 -16.94
CA GLN A 256 -9.81 -10.20 -15.69
C GLN A 256 -9.77 -9.25 -14.48
N HIS A 257 -8.88 -8.25 -14.50
CA HIS A 257 -8.68 -7.31 -13.40
C HIS A 257 -8.90 -5.87 -13.87
N LEU A 258 -10.00 -5.28 -13.43
CA LEU A 258 -10.37 -3.90 -13.76
C LEU A 258 -10.37 -3.03 -12.50
N LYS A 259 -9.60 -1.94 -12.54
CA LYS A 259 -9.51 -0.94 -11.47
C LYS A 259 -9.82 0.43 -12.04
N ILE A 260 -10.86 1.07 -11.54
CA ILE A 260 -11.30 2.38 -11.98
C ILE A 260 -11.40 3.29 -10.76
N ASN A 261 -10.61 4.36 -10.74
CA ASN A 261 -10.69 5.42 -9.74
C ASN A 261 -11.03 6.72 -10.46
N ILE A 262 -12.25 7.19 -10.25
CA ILE A 262 -12.79 8.40 -10.84
C ILE A 262 -12.77 9.47 -9.74
N ASN A 263 -12.10 10.59 -10.03
CA ASN A 263 -12.25 11.79 -9.24
C ASN A 263 -13.10 12.78 -10.05
N PRO A 264 -14.44 12.71 -9.90
CA PRO A 264 -15.34 13.44 -10.78
C PRO A 264 -15.38 14.92 -10.41
N SER A 265 -15.44 15.78 -11.43
CA SER A 265 -15.79 17.20 -11.25
C SER A 265 -17.30 17.45 -11.34
N PHE A 266 -18.09 16.44 -11.71
CA PHE A 266 -19.54 16.53 -11.99
C PHE A 266 -20.28 15.26 -11.52
N ARG A 267 -21.63 15.31 -11.50
CA ARG A 267 -22.44 14.14 -11.10
C ARG A 267 -22.31 13.01 -12.14
N PRO A 268 -22.02 11.75 -11.73
CA PRO A 268 -21.97 10.62 -12.66
C PRO A 268 -23.38 10.25 -13.15
N LYS A 269 -23.49 9.74 -14.38
CA LYS A 269 -24.76 9.22 -14.94
C LYS A 269 -25.15 7.87 -14.36
N SER A 270 -24.19 7.18 -13.74
CA SER A 270 -24.32 5.84 -13.16
C SER A 270 -24.45 4.73 -14.20
N ASP A 271 -23.95 4.93 -15.43
CA ASP A 271 -24.03 3.92 -16.50
C ASP A 271 -22.84 2.95 -16.49
N LEU A 272 -21.77 3.31 -15.79
CA LEU A 272 -20.52 2.53 -15.80
C LEU A 272 -20.67 1.12 -15.20
N LEU A 273 -21.32 1.00 -14.03
CA LEU A 273 -21.59 -0.31 -13.41
C LEU A 273 -22.55 -1.16 -14.25
N PRO A 274 -23.68 -0.63 -14.78
CA PRO A 274 -24.48 -1.34 -15.77
C PRO A 274 -23.66 -1.85 -16.96
N LEU A 275 -22.79 -1.01 -17.53
CA LEU A 275 -21.94 -1.38 -18.66
C LEU A 275 -20.95 -2.49 -18.29
N ILE A 276 -20.38 -2.47 -17.09
CA ILE A 276 -19.45 -3.51 -16.63
C ILE A 276 -20.18 -4.82 -16.29
N SER A 277 -21.44 -4.75 -15.88
CA SER A 277 -22.23 -5.89 -15.40
C SER A 277 -22.57 -6.94 -16.47
N VAL A 278 -22.08 -6.80 -17.70
CA VAL A 278 -22.18 -7.83 -18.76
C VAL A 278 -20.91 -8.68 -18.88
N SER A 279 -19.87 -8.40 -18.09
CA SER A 279 -18.61 -9.13 -18.16
C SER A 279 -18.71 -10.56 -17.64
N HIS A 280 -18.18 -11.51 -18.40
CA HIS A 280 -18.06 -12.92 -18.02
C HIS A 280 -16.64 -13.31 -17.57
N SER A 281 -15.66 -12.42 -17.75
CA SER A 281 -14.24 -12.68 -17.55
C SER A 281 -13.65 -11.97 -16.33
N LEU A 282 -14.30 -10.92 -15.83
CA LEU A 282 -13.82 -10.17 -14.67
C LEU A 282 -13.83 -11.03 -13.41
N THR A 283 -12.64 -11.21 -12.83
CA THR A 283 -12.43 -11.86 -11.53
C THR A 283 -12.19 -10.83 -10.42
N PHE A 284 -11.73 -9.63 -10.77
CA PHE A 284 -11.49 -8.52 -9.86
C PHE A 284 -12.05 -7.22 -10.43
N LEU A 285 -12.93 -6.56 -9.68
CA LEU A 285 -13.46 -5.25 -9.99
C LEU A 285 -13.25 -4.31 -8.81
N LYS A 286 -12.56 -3.19 -9.05
CA LYS A 286 -12.50 -2.05 -8.14
C LYS A 286 -13.07 -0.83 -8.84
N LEU A 287 -14.12 -0.25 -8.26
CA LEU A 287 -14.69 1.02 -8.68
C LEU A 287 -14.71 1.99 -7.51
N SER A 288 -14.07 3.14 -7.67
CA SER A 288 -13.99 4.18 -6.66
C SER A 288 -14.36 5.52 -7.28
N TYR A 289 -15.37 6.18 -6.73
CA TYR A 289 -15.67 7.58 -7.05
C TYR A 289 -14.99 8.52 -6.04
N GLY A 290 -15.11 9.84 -6.24
CA GLY A 290 -14.61 10.88 -5.33
C GLY A 290 -15.72 11.44 -4.44
N ARG A 291 -15.37 11.91 -3.24
CA ARG A 291 -16.30 12.29 -2.15
C ARG A 291 -17.32 13.39 -2.50
N ASN A 292 -16.98 14.34 -3.36
CA ASN A 292 -17.59 15.68 -3.28
C ASN A 292 -18.68 16.03 -4.33
N PHE A 293 -18.95 15.24 -5.37
CA PHE A 293 -19.60 15.82 -6.56
C PHE A 293 -20.66 14.98 -7.30
N GLY A 294 -21.19 13.89 -6.71
CA GLY A 294 -22.39 13.22 -7.23
C GLY A 294 -22.58 11.78 -6.80
N VAL A 295 -23.81 11.29 -7.02
CA VAL A 295 -24.32 10.02 -6.49
C VAL A 295 -24.21 8.96 -7.59
N ALA A 296 -23.09 8.21 -7.65
CA ALA A 296 -23.04 7.02 -8.49
C ALA A 296 -23.99 5.96 -7.90
N VAL A 297 -24.94 5.48 -8.70
CA VAL A 297 -25.94 4.50 -8.27
C VAL A 297 -25.57 3.12 -8.81
N CYS A 298 -25.52 2.14 -7.92
CA CYS A 298 -25.34 0.75 -8.30
C CYS A 298 -26.63 0.21 -8.95
N PRO A 299 -26.53 -0.60 -10.02
CA PRO A 299 -27.64 -1.40 -10.50
C PRO A 299 -28.29 -2.18 -9.37
N LYS A 300 -29.60 -2.40 -9.47
CA LYS A 300 -30.38 -3.22 -8.54
C LYS A 300 -29.86 -4.66 -8.44
N SER A 301 -29.20 -5.15 -9.49
CA SER A 301 -28.58 -6.47 -9.52
C SER A 301 -27.35 -6.44 -10.43
N LEU A 302 -26.23 -6.94 -9.93
CA LEU A 302 -24.99 -7.14 -10.68
C LEU A 302 -24.88 -8.60 -11.12
N ARG A 303 -24.56 -8.83 -12.39
CA ARG A 303 -24.38 -10.16 -12.98
C ARG A 303 -22.95 -10.34 -13.45
N LEU A 304 -22.06 -10.69 -12.53
CA LEU A 304 -20.64 -10.88 -12.81
C LEU A 304 -20.23 -12.31 -12.38
N PRO A 305 -20.48 -13.32 -13.23
CA PRO A 305 -20.45 -14.73 -12.82
C PRO A 305 -19.06 -15.24 -12.38
N ALA A 306 -17.98 -14.69 -12.95
CA ALA A 306 -16.60 -15.07 -12.59
C ALA A 306 -15.99 -14.20 -11.48
N LEU A 307 -16.73 -13.21 -10.95
CA LEU A 307 -16.18 -12.20 -10.07
C LEU A 307 -15.86 -12.76 -8.69
N ARG A 308 -14.59 -12.69 -8.29
CA ARG A 308 -14.09 -13.14 -6.99
C ARG A 308 -13.91 -12.00 -6.01
N THR A 309 -13.57 -10.81 -6.47
CA THR A 309 -13.39 -9.63 -5.62
C THR A 309 -14.11 -8.42 -6.18
N LEU A 310 -14.99 -7.84 -5.35
CA LEU A 310 -15.68 -6.59 -5.64
C LEU A 310 -15.28 -5.54 -4.60
N TYR A 311 -14.74 -4.42 -5.07
CA TYR A 311 -14.48 -3.23 -4.26
C TYR A 311 -15.29 -2.07 -4.81
N LEU A 312 -16.15 -1.49 -3.97
CA LEU A 312 -16.92 -0.30 -4.29
C LEU A 312 -16.61 0.79 -3.26
N LYS A 313 -16.32 2.01 -3.75
CA LYS A 313 -16.15 3.19 -2.90
C LYS A 313 -16.95 4.39 -3.42
N TYR A 314 -17.65 5.09 -2.53
CA TYR A 314 -18.54 6.21 -2.87
C TYR A 314 -19.63 5.80 -3.89
N VAL A 315 -20.24 4.64 -3.68
CA VAL A 315 -21.34 4.10 -4.51
C VAL A 315 -22.61 4.00 -3.67
N ASN A 316 -23.76 4.28 -4.28
CA ASN A 316 -25.05 4.32 -3.62
C ASN A 316 -25.95 3.17 -4.07
N PHE A 317 -26.81 2.72 -3.17
CA PHE A 317 -27.70 1.58 -3.39
C PHE A 317 -29.16 2.02 -3.31
N VAL A 318 -29.97 1.52 -4.23
CA VAL A 318 -31.42 1.72 -4.32
C VAL A 318 -32.16 0.43 -3.99
N ALA A 319 -33.41 0.52 -3.56
CA ALA A 319 -34.16 -0.66 -3.17
C ALA A 319 -34.48 -1.56 -4.38
N THR A 320 -34.30 -2.87 -4.18
CA THR A 320 -34.81 -3.91 -5.07
C THR A 320 -36.29 -4.13 -4.80
N HIS A 321 -36.63 -4.48 -3.55
CA HIS A 321 -38.00 -4.74 -3.07
C HIS A 321 -38.15 -4.34 -1.60
N HIS A 322 -39.31 -3.83 -1.19
CA HIS A 322 -39.67 -3.56 0.22
C HIS A 322 -38.56 -2.88 1.06
N HIS A 323 -37.90 -1.85 0.51
CA HIS A 323 -36.80 -1.10 1.13
C HIS A 323 -35.45 -1.83 1.29
N TYR A 324 -35.32 -3.07 0.80
CA TYR A 324 -34.07 -3.82 0.79
C TYR A 324 -33.27 -3.53 -0.47
N ALA A 325 -31.96 -3.42 -0.35
CA ALA A 325 -31.04 -3.39 -1.48
C ALA A 325 -30.11 -4.60 -1.42
N ASP A 326 -30.11 -5.46 -2.45
CA ASP A 326 -29.19 -6.60 -2.58
C ASP A 326 -28.67 -6.74 -4.02
N PRO A 327 -27.70 -5.92 -4.43
CA PRO A 327 -27.16 -5.98 -5.78
C PRO A 327 -26.18 -7.15 -6.00
N PHE A 328 -25.79 -7.90 -4.97
CA PHE A 328 -24.64 -8.83 -5.01
C PHE A 328 -25.04 -10.31 -5.13
N SER A 329 -26.32 -10.63 -4.98
CA SER A 329 -26.85 -12.00 -4.97
C SER A 329 -26.53 -12.83 -6.22
N ASN A 330 -26.38 -12.20 -7.39
CA ASN A 330 -26.09 -12.87 -8.65
C ASN A 330 -24.58 -12.98 -8.98
N CYS A 331 -23.69 -12.58 -8.07
CA CYS A 331 -22.24 -12.77 -8.20
C CYS A 331 -21.82 -14.06 -7.49
N HIS A 332 -22.05 -15.22 -8.13
CA HIS A 332 -21.96 -16.53 -7.47
C HIS A 332 -20.55 -16.96 -7.05
N GLU A 333 -19.49 -16.43 -7.67
CA GLU A 333 -18.09 -16.72 -7.31
C GLU A 333 -17.46 -15.69 -6.34
N LEU A 334 -18.28 -14.76 -5.83
CA LEU A 334 -17.81 -13.61 -5.05
C LEU A 334 -17.26 -14.05 -3.70
N ASN A 335 -15.93 -14.01 -3.57
CA ASN A 335 -15.22 -14.41 -2.36
C ASN A 335 -14.97 -13.23 -1.41
N ASN A 336 -14.68 -12.04 -1.95
CA ASN A 336 -14.31 -10.85 -1.19
C ASN A 336 -15.12 -9.63 -1.62
N LEU A 337 -15.84 -9.03 -0.67
CA LEU A 337 -16.64 -7.83 -0.88
C LEU A 337 -16.13 -6.70 0.01
N VAL A 338 -15.80 -5.56 -0.59
CA VAL A 338 -15.34 -4.37 0.12
C VAL A 338 -16.23 -3.18 -0.26
N LEU A 339 -16.92 -2.63 0.71
CA LEU A 339 -17.76 -1.44 0.58
C LEU A 339 -17.17 -0.32 1.44
N ARG A 340 -16.87 0.83 0.83
CA ARG A 340 -16.30 1.99 1.55
C ARG A 340 -17.04 3.28 1.21
N ASP A 341 -17.38 4.07 2.22
CA ASP A 341 -18.05 5.36 2.04
C ASP A 341 -19.32 5.26 1.14
N CYS A 342 -20.08 4.16 1.25
CA CYS A 342 -21.30 3.94 0.46
C CYS A 342 -22.55 4.44 1.18
N SER A 343 -23.67 4.61 0.47
CA SER A 343 -24.94 4.98 1.13
C SER A 343 -26.16 4.34 0.48
N LEU A 344 -27.23 4.19 1.27
CA LEU A 344 -28.55 3.86 0.76
C LEU A 344 -29.31 5.16 0.48
N ILE A 345 -29.97 5.23 -0.67
CA ILE A 345 -30.72 6.41 -1.11
C ILE A 345 -32.18 6.05 -1.41
N GLN A 346 -33.00 7.09 -1.61
CA GLN A 346 -34.44 6.95 -1.89
C GLN A 346 -35.16 6.19 -0.77
N ASP A 347 -35.87 5.12 -1.10
CA ASP A 347 -36.64 4.29 -0.19
C ASP A 347 -35.82 3.13 0.40
N ALA A 348 -34.54 2.97 0.01
CA ALA A 348 -33.68 1.91 0.53
C ALA A 348 -33.32 2.20 2.00
N LYS A 349 -33.58 1.22 2.87
CA LYS A 349 -33.30 1.31 4.31
C LYS A 349 -32.37 0.20 4.77
N VAL A 350 -32.49 -0.99 4.17
CA VAL A 350 -31.75 -2.18 4.60
C VAL A 350 -30.80 -2.61 3.49
N LEU A 351 -29.50 -2.73 3.81
CA LEU A 351 -28.54 -3.37 2.91
C LEU A 351 -28.53 -4.87 3.19
N CYS A 352 -29.03 -5.64 2.23
CA CYS A 352 -28.93 -7.09 2.23
C CYS A 352 -27.65 -7.52 1.51
N ILE A 353 -26.94 -8.47 2.11
CA ILE A 353 -25.83 -9.18 1.47
C ILE A 353 -26.16 -10.66 1.56
N SER A 354 -26.80 -11.19 0.52
CA SER A 354 -27.16 -12.60 0.43
C SER A 354 -26.24 -13.30 -0.57
N ASN A 355 -25.16 -13.92 -0.09
CA ASN A 355 -24.18 -14.56 -0.97
C ASN A 355 -23.48 -15.73 -0.26
N ASN A 356 -23.63 -16.93 -0.84
CA ASN A 356 -23.11 -18.16 -0.25
C ASN A 356 -21.60 -18.38 -0.49
N ALA A 357 -21.00 -17.73 -1.50
CA ALA A 357 -19.57 -17.87 -1.79
C ALA A 357 -18.69 -16.89 -1.00
N LEU A 358 -19.30 -15.88 -0.39
CA LEU A 358 -18.59 -14.81 0.30
C LEU A 358 -17.83 -15.34 1.52
N SER A 359 -16.51 -15.14 1.52
CA SER A 359 -15.61 -15.56 2.60
C SER A 359 -15.05 -14.37 3.39
N SER A 360 -14.95 -13.21 2.75
CA SER A 360 -14.43 -11.98 3.35
C SER A 360 -15.35 -10.80 3.04
N LEU A 361 -15.77 -10.08 4.08
CA LEU A 361 -16.60 -8.89 3.98
C LEU A 361 -15.92 -7.73 4.71
N THR A 362 -15.76 -6.61 4.03
CA THR A 362 -15.31 -5.35 4.63
C THR A 362 -16.33 -4.26 4.38
N ILE A 363 -16.88 -3.67 5.44
CA ILE A 363 -17.79 -2.54 5.39
C ILE A 363 -17.11 -1.37 6.10
N SER A 364 -17.02 -0.22 5.44
CA SER A 364 -16.43 0.97 6.04
C SER A 364 -17.25 2.21 5.73
N SER A 365 -17.68 2.94 6.77
CA SER A 365 -18.46 4.18 6.66
C SER A 365 -19.64 4.06 5.67
N VAL A 366 -20.43 3.00 5.77
CA VAL A 366 -21.62 2.78 4.92
C VAL A 366 -22.86 3.27 5.63
N ALA A 367 -23.56 4.26 5.07
CA ALA A 367 -24.78 4.82 5.63
C ALA A 367 -26.01 3.98 5.25
N ALA A 368 -26.53 3.20 6.19
CA ALA A 368 -27.73 2.35 6.06
C ALA A 368 -28.51 2.35 7.39
N GLN A 369 -29.84 2.18 7.37
CA GLN A 369 -30.58 2.05 8.63
C GLN A 369 -30.34 0.69 9.30
N GLN A 370 -30.16 -0.35 8.47
CA GLN A 370 -29.99 -1.73 8.90
C GLN A 370 -29.13 -2.52 7.89
N PHE A 371 -28.45 -3.56 8.38
CA PHE A 371 -27.79 -4.57 7.57
C PHE A 371 -28.44 -5.94 7.79
N SER A 372 -28.58 -6.72 6.72
CA SER A 372 -29.02 -8.11 6.78
C SER A 372 -27.99 -8.97 6.07
N LEU A 373 -27.37 -9.90 6.79
CA LEU A 373 -26.32 -10.76 6.25
C LEU A 373 -26.82 -12.19 6.18
N SER A 374 -26.86 -12.72 4.96
CA SER A 374 -27.15 -14.12 4.65
C SER A 374 -25.94 -14.70 3.91
N THR A 375 -24.84 -14.84 4.65
CA THR A 375 -23.52 -15.26 4.12
C THR A 375 -22.94 -16.38 5.00
N PRO A 376 -23.43 -17.63 4.87
CA PRO A 376 -23.10 -18.70 5.80
C PRO A 376 -21.61 -19.06 5.82
N ASN A 377 -20.90 -18.93 4.69
CA ASN A 377 -19.49 -19.29 4.56
C ASN A 377 -18.52 -18.13 4.90
N LEU A 378 -19.01 -17.06 5.52
CA LEU A 378 -18.20 -15.90 5.85
C LEU A 378 -17.16 -16.26 6.93
N LYS A 379 -15.88 -16.09 6.62
CA LYS A 379 -14.73 -16.41 7.50
C LYS A 379 -14.13 -15.17 8.15
N SER A 380 -14.12 -14.05 7.43
CA SER A 380 -13.57 -12.77 7.88
C SER A 380 -14.60 -11.66 7.71
N PHE A 381 -14.81 -10.90 8.78
CA PHE A 381 -15.67 -9.72 8.75
C PHE A 381 -14.94 -8.51 9.33
N THR A 382 -14.81 -7.45 8.54
CA THR A 382 -14.19 -6.20 8.96
C THR A 382 -15.18 -5.06 8.87
N PHE A 383 -15.29 -4.28 9.95
CA PHE A 383 -16.15 -3.13 10.05
C PHE A 383 -15.34 -1.91 10.51
N LEU A 384 -15.34 -0.83 9.73
CA LEU A 384 -14.51 0.36 9.97
C LEU A 384 -15.31 1.67 9.86
N GLY A 385 -15.48 2.41 10.96
CA GLY A 385 -15.94 3.80 10.92
C GLY A 385 -17.35 4.07 11.44
N SER A 386 -17.62 5.35 11.72
CA SER A 386 -18.88 5.85 12.25
C SER A 386 -19.76 6.43 11.16
N PHE A 387 -21.00 5.93 11.05
CA PHE A 387 -22.23 6.66 10.73
C PHE A 387 -23.40 5.67 10.88
N VAL A 388 -24.16 5.86 11.96
CA VAL A 388 -25.58 5.52 12.14
C VAL A 388 -25.97 4.04 11.99
N PHE A 389 -25.66 3.22 13.00
CA PHE A 389 -26.50 2.04 13.28
C PHE A 389 -27.84 2.52 13.86
N HIS A 390 -28.91 2.49 13.08
CA HIS A 390 -30.27 2.68 13.62
C HIS A 390 -30.87 1.37 14.14
N ARG A 391 -30.53 0.21 13.54
CA ARG A 391 -30.97 -1.11 14.01
C ARG A 391 -29.99 -2.23 13.66
N LEU A 392 -29.96 -3.25 14.53
CA LEU A 392 -29.11 -4.45 14.51
C LEU A 392 -28.97 -5.12 13.13
N LEU A 393 -27.87 -5.87 12.94
CA LEU A 393 -27.87 -7.05 12.08
C LEU A 393 -29.11 -7.88 12.45
N SER A 394 -30.03 -8.12 11.52
CA SER A 394 -31.18 -8.97 11.83
C SER A 394 -30.71 -10.30 12.44
N SER A 395 -31.54 -10.89 13.31
CA SER A 395 -31.40 -12.20 13.94
C SER A 395 -31.25 -13.38 12.96
N THR A 396 -30.99 -13.11 11.69
CA THR A 396 -30.83 -14.03 10.56
C THR A 396 -29.37 -14.35 10.24
N CYS A 397 -28.41 -13.75 10.97
CA CYS A 397 -26.99 -13.94 10.71
C CYS A 397 -26.51 -15.32 11.21
N ASN A 398 -26.64 -16.36 10.36
CA ASN A 398 -25.95 -17.63 10.60
C ASN A 398 -24.46 -17.47 10.23
N LEU A 399 -23.66 -17.03 11.20
CA LEU A 399 -22.22 -16.79 11.07
C LEU A 399 -21.39 -17.93 11.67
N SER A 400 -21.85 -19.17 11.51
CA SER A 400 -21.23 -20.36 12.11
C SER A 400 -19.78 -20.61 11.68
N PHE A 401 -19.37 -20.14 10.51
CA PHE A 401 -18.00 -20.29 10.00
C PHE A 401 -17.11 -19.04 10.21
N LEU A 402 -17.60 -18.03 10.94
CA LEU A 402 -16.88 -16.78 11.14
C LEU A 402 -15.69 -16.99 12.09
N GLN A 403 -14.48 -16.77 11.58
CA GLN A 403 -13.25 -17.00 12.32
C GLN A 403 -12.63 -15.70 12.82
N GLN A 404 -12.66 -14.66 11.99
CA GLN A 404 -12.01 -13.40 12.29
C GLN A 404 -12.99 -12.24 12.16
N VAL A 405 -13.00 -11.39 13.18
CA VAL A 405 -13.73 -10.14 13.19
C VAL A 405 -12.80 -8.99 13.54
N ASN A 406 -12.88 -7.91 12.78
CA ASN A 406 -12.15 -6.67 13.05
C ASN A 406 -13.13 -5.50 13.08
N ILE A 407 -13.20 -4.79 14.20
CA ILE A 407 -14.12 -3.68 14.40
C ILE A 407 -13.34 -2.47 14.89
N ASP A 408 -13.35 -1.37 14.14
CA ASP A 408 -12.63 -0.15 14.48
C ASP A 408 -13.42 1.11 14.05
N GLY A 409 -13.09 2.26 14.63
CA GLY A 409 -13.61 3.57 14.18
C GLY A 409 -15.06 3.91 14.56
N LEU A 410 -15.67 3.22 15.53
CA LEU A 410 -16.93 3.65 16.15
C LEU A 410 -16.69 4.91 17.00
N SER A 411 -17.60 5.90 16.94
CA SER A 411 -17.36 7.23 17.52
C SER A 411 -18.45 7.60 18.54
N TYR A 412 -18.05 7.78 19.81
CA TYR A 412 -18.63 8.60 20.89
C TYR A 412 -20.16 8.66 21.14
N ILE A 413 -21.01 7.90 20.45
CA ILE A 413 -22.46 7.94 20.69
C ILE A 413 -22.85 6.73 21.55
N HIS A 414 -23.42 6.97 22.73
CA HIS A 414 -23.87 5.94 23.69
C HIS A 414 -24.75 4.84 23.08
N LYS A 415 -25.55 5.14 22.04
CA LYS A 415 -26.39 4.17 21.32
C LYS A 415 -25.59 3.11 20.54
N GLU A 416 -24.33 3.41 20.18
CA GLU A 416 -23.46 2.51 19.43
C GLU A 416 -22.87 1.42 20.34
N ALA A 417 -22.58 1.74 21.60
CA ALA A 417 -22.01 0.79 22.56
C ALA A 417 -22.98 -0.35 22.93
N SER A 418 -24.26 -0.04 23.18
CA SER A 418 -25.27 -1.07 23.49
C SER A 418 -25.55 -1.98 22.29
N THR A 419 -25.51 -1.42 21.08
CA THR A 419 -25.61 -2.19 19.83
C THR A 419 -24.42 -3.13 19.66
N PHE A 420 -23.21 -2.66 19.97
CA PHE A 420 -21.99 -3.46 19.93
C PHE A 420 -22.01 -4.61 20.96
N LEU A 421 -22.46 -4.36 22.20
CA LEU A 421 -22.56 -5.43 23.21
C LEU A 421 -23.48 -6.58 22.76
N ARG A 422 -24.56 -6.28 22.04
CA ARG A 422 -25.42 -7.32 21.42
C ARG A 422 -24.72 -8.09 20.30
N TRP A 423 -23.79 -7.47 19.58
CA TRP A 423 -22.98 -8.18 18.59
C TRP A 423 -22.01 -9.15 19.23
N LEU A 424 -21.42 -8.82 20.38
CA LEU A 424 -20.52 -9.75 21.08
C LEU A 424 -21.21 -11.09 21.39
N GLN A 425 -22.52 -11.08 21.68
CA GLN A 425 -23.30 -12.32 21.85
C GLN A 425 -23.35 -13.16 20.56
N VAL A 426 -23.50 -12.51 19.40
CA VAL A 426 -23.49 -13.17 18.08
C VAL A 426 -22.08 -13.64 17.69
N LEU A 427 -21.06 -12.90 18.11
CA LEU A 427 -19.65 -13.15 17.81
C LEU A 427 -18.96 -14.06 18.84
N ALA A 428 -19.70 -14.65 19.78
CA ALA A 428 -19.13 -15.41 20.89
C ALA A 428 -18.21 -16.58 20.44
N ASN A 429 -18.40 -17.09 19.22
CA ASN A 429 -17.67 -18.24 18.69
C ASN A 429 -16.51 -17.90 17.75
N VAL A 430 -16.16 -16.62 17.58
CA VAL A 430 -15.06 -16.23 16.67
C VAL A 430 -13.69 -16.49 17.28
N LYS A 431 -12.72 -16.90 16.46
CA LYS A 431 -11.35 -17.22 16.92
C LYS A 431 -10.51 -15.98 17.20
N ILE A 432 -10.68 -14.94 16.39
CA ILE A 432 -9.90 -13.71 16.46
C ILE A 432 -10.88 -12.54 16.43
N LEU A 433 -10.97 -11.81 17.53
CA LEU A 433 -11.72 -10.56 17.63
C LEU A 433 -10.74 -9.41 17.82
N LYS A 434 -10.59 -8.56 16.82
CA LYS A 434 -9.80 -7.33 16.86
C LYS A 434 -10.73 -6.14 17.10
N ILE A 435 -10.45 -5.37 18.14
CA ILE A 435 -11.25 -4.21 18.52
C ILE A 435 -10.36 -2.97 18.55
N GLY A 436 -10.79 -1.92 17.86
CA GLY A 436 -10.14 -0.62 17.86
C GLY A 436 -10.21 0.08 19.22
N TYR A 437 -9.17 0.82 19.55
CA TYR A 437 -9.05 1.52 20.84
C TYR A 437 -10.21 2.49 21.12
N SER A 438 -10.74 3.17 20.09
CA SER A 438 -11.86 4.11 20.24
C SER A 438 -13.15 3.44 20.75
N LEU A 439 -13.38 2.19 20.36
CA LEU A 439 -14.53 1.41 20.81
C LEU A 439 -14.39 1.00 22.28
N ILE A 440 -13.18 0.60 22.69
CA ILE A 440 -12.88 0.28 24.09
C ILE A 440 -13.18 1.49 24.99
N GLN A 441 -12.71 2.68 24.60
CA GLN A 441 -13.00 3.92 25.33
C GLN A 441 -14.51 4.21 25.40
N THR A 442 -15.24 3.98 24.32
CA THR A 442 -16.70 4.24 24.27
C THR A 442 -17.46 3.29 25.21
N ILE A 443 -17.09 2.01 25.27
CA ILE A 443 -17.70 1.03 26.18
C ILE A 443 -17.40 1.37 27.64
N GLN A 444 -16.16 1.76 27.95
CA GLN A 444 -15.76 2.20 29.28
C GLN A 444 -16.61 3.40 29.75
N ASN A 445 -16.79 4.40 28.89
CA ASN A 445 -17.62 5.55 29.22
C ASN A 445 -19.09 5.14 29.52
N VAL A 446 -19.68 4.22 28.75
CA VAL A 446 -21.05 3.75 29.00
C VAL A 446 -21.17 2.98 30.33
N SER A 447 -20.16 2.17 30.66
CA SER A 447 -20.14 1.42 31.93
C SER A 447 -19.97 2.34 33.14
N TYR A 448 -19.18 3.41 33.05
CA TYR A 448 -19.10 4.45 34.10
C TYR A 448 -20.44 5.19 34.32
N PHE A 449 -21.20 5.47 33.26
CA PHE A 449 -22.52 6.11 33.39
C PHE A 449 -23.60 5.19 33.96
N ASN A 450 -23.55 3.88 33.66
CA ASN A 450 -24.50 2.91 34.21
C ASN A 450 -24.29 2.63 35.71
N ILE A 451 -23.09 2.86 36.25
CA ILE A 451 -22.83 2.80 37.71
C ILE A 451 -23.58 3.92 38.46
N LEU A 452 -23.96 5.02 37.79
CA LEU A 452 -24.72 6.13 38.37
C LEU A 452 -26.25 6.01 38.18
N SER A 453 -26.73 4.92 37.56
CA SER A 453 -28.14 4.67 37.26
C SER A 453 -28.51 3.22 37.66
N PRO A 454 -29.08 2.99 38.85
CA PRO A 454 -29.39 1.64 39.32
C PRO A 454 -30.74 1.17 38.79
N LEU A 455 -30.84 0.86 37.50
CA LEU A 455 -31.97 0.10 36.96
C LEU A 455 -31.49 -0.91 35.91
N TYR A 456 -31.41 -2.17 36.36
CA TYR A 456 -31.48 -3.42 35.60
C TYR A 456 -30.56 -3.57 34.39
N PHE A 457 -29.36 -4.14 34.60
CA PHE A 457 -28.83 -5.20 33.74
C PHE A 457 -27.84 -6.04 34.55
N ASP A 458 -28.29 -7.23 34.93
CA ASP A 458 -27.47 -8.24 35.59
C ASP A 458 -26.62 -8.94 34.50
N TYR A 459 -25.32 -8.65 34.46
CA TYR A 459 -24.39 -9.40 33.63
C TYR A 459 -23.06 -9.56 34.35
N THR A 460 -22.93 -10.72 34.97
CA THR A 460 -21.67 -11.41 35.26
C THR A 460 -21.00 -11.77 33.92
N ILE A 461 -20.46 -10.78 33.19
CA ILE A 461 -19.54 -11.04 32.08
C ILE A 461 -18.15 -11.11 32.69
N ILE A 462 -17.75 -12.35 32.93
CA ILE A 462 -16.40 -12.76 33.33
C ILE A 462 -15.40 -12.06 32.42
N TRP A 463 -14.48 -11.35 33.06
CA TRP A 463 -13.30 -10.77 32.44
C TRP A 463 -12.46 -11.88 31.82
N VAL A 464 -12.66 -12.16 30.53
CA VAL A 464 -11.65 -12.79 29.68
C VAL A 464 -11.11 -11.73 28.75
N PHE A 465 -10.48 -10.71 29.33
CA PHE A 465 -9.42 -9.97 28.65
C PHE A 465 -8.11 -10.72 28.91
N GLU A 466 -7.97 -11.92 28.35
CA GLU A 466 -6.63 -12.42 28.07
C GLU A 466 -6.14 -11.70 26.82
N TYR A 467 -5.11 -10.88 27.04
CA TYR A 467 -4.26 -10.25 26.05
C TYR A 467 -4.13 -11.07 24.75
N VAL A 468 -4.75 -10.59 23.67
CA VAL A 468 -4.24 -10.83 22.32
C VAL A 468 -4.01 -9.47 21.65
N ILE A 469 -2.98 -8.79 22.12
CA ILE A 469 -2.26 -7.80 21.34
C ILE A 469 -1.31 -8.60 20.44
N CYS A 470 -1.58 -8.62 19.15
CA CYS A 470 -0.63 -8.97 18.09
C CYS A 470 -0.71 -7.92 16.99
#